data_AF-A0A3L6DWR0-F1
#
_entry.id   AF-A0A3L6DWR0-F1
#
_cell.length_a   1.000
_cell.length_b   1.000
_cell.length_c   1.000
_cell.angle_alpha   90.00
_cell.angle_beta   90.00
_cell.angle_gamma   90.00
#
_symmetry.space_group_name_H-M   'P 1'
#
loop_
_entity.id
_entity.type
_entity.pdbx_description
1 polymer ?
#
loop_
_entity_poly.entity_id
_entity_poly.type
_entity_poly.pdbx_seq_one_letter_code
_entity_poly.pdbx_strand_id
1 'polypeptide(L)'
;MQPIKIKIGRSTKEYTEALNELLESDDKFGFIVMDGNGILFVTLSGNTREVLHRFTVDLPKKHGRGGQSALRFARLRMEKRHNYVRKTVELSTQFFINPATSQPNRLQAKILNVVDVSYGGENLFNQAIELSAEILANVKFIQVKKLIGKYFEEISQDTGKYVFGVDDTLKALEMGAVETLVVWENLDINRYILKNSSTGEITIKHMNKEQEANQSNFRDPITNTVLEVQEKMFLFEWFTNEYKKFGTNHWSL
;
A
#
# COMPACT_ATOMS: atom_id res chain seq x y z
N MET A 1 14.08 -9.65 22.71
CA MET A 1 13.17 -8.50 22.90
C MET A 1 12.30 -8.43 21.65
N GLN A 2 10.96 -8.47 21.78
CA GLN A 2 10.08 -8.37 20.61
C GLN A 2 9.90 -6.88 20.25
N PRO A 3 9.88 -6.52 18.96
CA PRO A 3 9.81 -5.13 18.55
C PRO A 3 8.40 -4.56 18.78
N ILE A 4 8.36 -3.26 19.07
CA ILE A 4 7.23 -2.43 19.45
C ILE A 4 6.68 -1.76 18.18
N LYS A 5 5.36 -1.63 18.05
CA LYS A 5 4.71 -0.98 16.90
C LYS A 5 4.34 0.45 17.29
N ILE A 6 4.78 1.46 16.53
CA ILE A 6 4.69 2.85 16.97
C ILE A 6 3.80 3.67 16.03
N LYS A 7 2.89 4.46 16.61
CA LYS A 7 1.98 5.35 15.87
C LYS A 7 2.03 6.77 16.43
N ILE A 8 2.27 7.75 15.57
CA ILE A 8 2.10 9.18 15.91
C ILE A 8 0.82 9.65 15.23
N GLY A 9 -0.19 10.09 15.99
CA GLY A 9 -1.43 10.62 15.42
C GLY A 9 -2.30 11.42 16.40
N ARG A 10 -2.85 12.55 15.93
CA ARG A 10 -3.87 13.39 16.59
C ARG A 10 -5.28 12.78 16.42
N SER A 11 -6.32 13.44 16.93
CA SER A 11 -7.65 12.90 17.30
C SER A 11 -8.42 12.06 16.24
N THR A 12 -9.24 11.12 16.69
CA THR A 12 -9.93 10.02 15.97
C THR A 12 -10.93 10.39 14.86
N LYS A 13 -11.26 11.67 14.64
CA LYS A 13 -12.34 12.07 13.70
C LYS A 13 -11.87 12.55 12.32
N GLU A 14 -10.60 12.94 12.16
CA GLU A 14 -10.07 13.54 10.92
C GLU A 14 -9.36 12.52 9.99
N TYR A 15 -9.25 11.27 10.44
CA TYR A 15 -8.54 10.20 9.73
C TYR A 15 -9.13 9.84 8.37
N THR A 16 -10.43 10.04 8.14
CA THR A 16 -11.09 9.59 6.91
C THR A 16 -10.83 10.49 5.71
N GLU A 17 -10.58 11.78 5.93
CA GLU A 17 -10.43 12.77 4.85
C GLU A 17 -8.98 12.83 4.34
N ALA A 18 -7.99 12.83 5.23
CA ALA A 18 -6.57 12.80 4.85
C ALA A 18 -6.16 11.51 4.12
N LEU A 19 -6.81 10.39 4.44
CA LEU A 19 -6.59 9.10 3.76
C LEU A 19 -7.02 9.09 2.29
N ASN A 20 -7.87 10.03 1.85
CA ASN A 20 -8.27 10.12 0.44
C ASN A 20 -7.22 10.79 -0.44
N GLU A 21 -6.38 11.66 0.13
CA GLU A 21 -5.40 12.47 -0.60
C GLU A 21 -4.08 11.70 -0.83
N LEU A 22 -3.70 10.79 0.09
CA LEU A 22 -2.58 9.84 -0.09
C LEU A 22 -2.80 8.76 -1.16
N LEU A 23 -4.00 8.66 -1.73
CA LEU A 23 -4.35 7.60 -2.68
C LEU A 23 -3.72 7.78 -4.07
N GLU A 24 -2.96 8.85 -4.33
CA GLU A 24 -2.32 9.13 -5.63
C GLU A 24 -1.00 8.37 -5.90
N SER A 25 -0.59 7.41 -5.07
CA SER A 25 0.43 6.46 -5.54
C SER A 25 -0.18 5.52 -6.60
N ASP A 26 0.33 5.52 -7.83
CA ASP A 26 -0.18 4.67 -8.91
C ASP A 26 0.08 3.18 -8.64
N ASP A 27 -0.76 2.54 -7.83
CA ASP A 27 -0.76 1.09 -7.66
C ASP A 27 -1.10 0.45 -9.01
N LYS A 28 -0.20 -0.40 -9.49
CA LYS A 28 -0.37 -1.13 -10.75
C LYS A 28 -1.19 -2.40 -10.50
N PHE A 29 -2.40 -2.44 -11.02
CA PHE A 29 -3.31 -3.58 -10.99
C PHE A 29 -3.24 -4.39 -12.28
N GLY A 30 -3.31 -5.71 -12.16
CA GLY A 30 -3.37 -6.63 -13.30
C GLY A 30 -4.79 -7.10 -13.57
N PHE A 31 -5.21 -7.04 -14.83
CA PHE A 31 -6.49 -7.55 -15.31
C PHE A 31 -6.26 -8.72 -16.26
N ILE A 32 -7.04 -9.78 -16.06
CA ILE A 32 -7.11 -10.95 -16.93
C ILE A 32 -8.55 -11.06 -17.41
N VAL A 33 -8.79 -10.71 -18.68
CA VAL A 33 -10.13 -10.78 -19.28
C VAL A 33 -10.20 -12.03 -20.13
N MET A 34 -10.97 -13.03 -19.68
CA MET A 34 -11.19 -14.27 -20.41
C MET A 34 -12.52 -14.24 -21.15
N ASP A 35 -12.48 -14.45 -22.47
CA ASP A 35 -13.66 -14.65 -23.32
C ASP A 35 -13.56 -16.01 -24.03
N GLY A 36 -14.66 -16.46 -24.63
CA GLY A 36 -14.73 -17.66 -25.47
C GLY A 36 -13.96 -17.54 -26.79
N ASN A 37 -13.64 -16.31 -27.22
CA ASN A 37 -12.88 -16.03 -28.44
C ASN A 37 -11.37 -15.78 -28.18
N GLY A 38 -10.96 -15.60 -26.93
CA GLY A 38 -9.59 -15.25 -26.59
C GLY A 38 -9.46 -14.63 -25.21
N ILE A 39 -8.24 -14.22 -24.90
CA ILE A 39 -7.89 -13.61 -23.61
C ILE A 39 -7.08 -12.34 -23.81
N LEU A 40 -7.23 -11.43 -22.86
CA LEU A 40 -6.50 -10.17 -22.79
C LEU A 40 -5.85 -10.02 -21.41
N PHE A 41 -4.57 -9.71 -21.42
CA PHE A 41 -3.77 -9.36 -20.25
C PHE A 41 -3.48 -7.86 -20.28
N VAL A 42 -3.87 -7.14 -19.25
CA VAL A 42 -3.72 -5.69 -19.16
C VAL A 42 -3.23 -5.31 -17.77
N THR A 43 -2.43 -4.26 -17.68
CA THR A 43 -2.17 -3.56 -16.43
C THR A 43 -2.81 -2.19 -16.43
N LEU A 44 -3.40 -1.82 -15.29
CA LEU A 44 -3.98 -0.51 -15.04
C LEU A 44 -3.18 0.15 -13.91
N SER A 45 -2.69 1.36 -14.15
CA SER A 45 -1.96 2.16 -13.16
C SER A 45 -2.56 3.56 -13.19
N GLY A 46 -3.33 3.91 -12.15
CA GLY A 46 -4.13 5.13 -12.16
C GLY A 46 -5.06 5.19 -13.38
N ASN A 47 -4.84 6.17 -14.26
CA ASN A 47 -5.59 6.35 -15.51
C ASN A 47 -4.90 5.74 -16.75
N THR A 48 -3.70 5.16 -16.58
CA THR A 48 -2.93 4.57 -17.68
C THR A 48 -3.24 3.08 -17.82
N ARG A 49 -3.58 2.67 -19.06
CA ARG A 49 -3.81 1.27 -19.42
C ARG A 49 -2.72 0.78 -20.35
N GLU A 50 -2.14 -0.37 -20.02
CA GLU A 50 -1.08 -1.02 -20.80
C GLU A 50 -1.49 -2.45 -21.13
N VAL A 51 -1.67 -2.76 -22.40
CA VAL A 51 -1.99 -4.11 -22.85
C VAL A 51 -0.69 -4.92 -22.92
N LEU A 52 -0.54 -5.91 -22.05
CA LEU A 52 0.66 -6.76 -21.99
C LEU A 52 0.64 -7.80 -23.11
N HIS A 53 -0.48 -8.51 -23.26
CA HIS A 53 -0.59 -9.60 -24.21
C HIS A 53 -2.04 -9.92 -24.57
N ARG A 54 -2.27 -10.37 -25.80
CA ARG A 54 -3.55 -10.91 -26.25
C ARG A 54 -3.34 -12.12 -27.14
N PHE A 55 -4.19 -13.13 -26.99
CA PHE A 55 -4.28 -14.22 -27.96
C PHE A 55 -5.72 -14.69 -28.13
N THR A 56 -6.03 -15.11 -29.35
CA THR A 56 -7.34 -15.65 -29.71
C THR A 56 -7.34 -17.17 -29.61
N VAL A 57 -8.50 -17.74 -29.33
CA VAL A 57 -8.71 -19.19 -29.23
C VAL A 57 -9.98 -19.57 -29.93
N ASP A 58 -9.91 -20.63 -30.73
CA ASP A 58 -11.09 -21.25 -31.33
C ASP A 58 -11.55 -22.45 -30.49
N LEU A 59 -12.55 -22.21 -29.65
CA LEU A 59 -13.14 -23.20 -28.76
C LEU A 59 -14.33 -23.91 -29.43
N PRO A 60 -14.44 -25.26 -29.32
CA PRO A 60 -15.54 -25.99 -29.93
C PRO A 60 -16.89 -25.59 -29.31
N LYS A 61 -17.83 -25.11 -30.13
CA LYS A 61 -19.17 -24.74 -29.68
C LYS A 61 -19.96 -25.96 -29.16
N LYS A 62 -20.96 -25.71 -28.31
CA LYS A 62 -21.87 -26.75 -27.84
C LYS A 62 -22.68 -27.28 -29.03
N HIS A 63 -22.59 -28.59 -29.29
CA HIS A 63 -23.42 -29.23 -30.30
C HIS A 63 -24.76 -29.64 -29.66
N GLY A 64 -25.87 -29.26 -30.29
CA GLY A 64 -27.23 -29.61 -29.84
C GLY A 64 -27.81 -30.87 -30.50
N ARG A 65 -27.10 -31.49 -31.45
CA ARG A 65 -27.56 -32.70 -32.14
C ARG A 65 -26.96 -33.94 -31.49
N GLY A 66 -27.81 -34.86 -31.04
CA GLY A 66 -27.44 -36.12 -30.39
C GLY A 66 -26.96 -37.19 -31.36
N GLY A 67 -26.19 -38.16 -30.86
CA GLY A 67 -25.67 -39.30 -31.62
C GLY A 67 -24.48 -39.98 -30.93
N GLN A 68 -23.97 -41.08 -31.51
CA GLN A 68 -22.84 -41.85 -30.96
C GLN A 68 -21.57 -41.01 -30.75
N SER A 69 -21.36 -39.99 -31.59
CA SER A 69 -20.22 -39.08 -31.52
C SER A 69 -20.40 -37.92 -30.52
N ALA A 70 -21.59 -37.73 -29.93
CA ALA A 70 -21.87 -36.62 -29.03
C ALA A 70 -20.98 -36.62 -27.78
N LEU A 71 -20.75 -37.79 -27.18
CA LEU A 71 -19.86 -37.94 -26.01
C LEU A 71 -18.41 -37.59 -26.34
N ARG A 72 -17.92 -38.02 -27.52
CA ARG A 72 -16.57 -37.68 -28.00
C ARG A 72 -16.41 -36.17 -28.17
N PHE A 73 -17.37 -35.50 -28.79
CA PHE A 73 -17.31 -34.04 -28.97
C PHE A 73 -17.44 -33.28 -27.65
N ALA A 74 -18.21 -33.79 -26.69
CA ALA A 74 -18.24 -33.28 -25.32
C ALA A 74 -16.86 -33.36 -24.65
N ARG A 75 -16.20 -34.52 -24.72
CA ARG A 75 -14.85 -34.71 -24.18
C ARG A 75 -13.83 -33.77 -24.84
N LEU A 76 -13.80 -33.71 -26.16
CA LEU A 76 -12.89 -32.83 -26.91
C LEU A 76 -13.08 -31.34 -26.53
N ARG A 77 -14.32 -30.94 -26.26
CA ARG A 77 -14.64 -29.58 -25.81
C ARG A 77 -14.14 -29.30 -24.39
N MET A 78 -14.32 -30.24 -23.46
CA MET A 78 -13.77 -30.12 -22.11
C MET A 78 -12.24 -30.04 -22.13
N GLU A 79 -11.62 -30.89 -22.94
CA GLU A 79 -10.16 -30.97 -23.07
C GLU A 79 -9.56 -29.68 -23.67
N LYS A 80 -10.15 -29.15 -24.74
CA LYS A 80 -9.73 -27.84 -25.28
C LYS A 80 -9.93 -26.70 -24.28
N ARG A 81 -11.04 -26.69 -23.53
CA ARG A 81 -11.25 -25.68 -22.47
C ARG A 81 -10.22 -25.79 -21.35
N HIS A 82 -9.91 -27.01 -20.93
CA HIS A 82 -8.88 -27.25 -19.92
C HIS A 82 -7.51 -26.75 -20.38
N ASN A 83 -7.14 -27.04 -21.63
CA ASN A 83 -5.89 -26.56 -22.21
C ASN A 83 -5.86 -25.03 -22.34
N TYR A 84 -6.99 -24.40 -22.67
CA TYR A 84 -7.10 -22.94 -22.69
C TYR A 84 -6.84 -22.34 -21.31
N VAL A 85 -7.52 -22.82 -20.27
CA VAL A 85 -7.31 -22.34 -18.89
C VAL A 85 -5.88 -22.58 -18.42
N ARG A 86 -5.29 -23.75 -18.73
CA ARG A 86 -3.89 -24.05 -18.40
C ARG A 86 -2.94 -23.03 -19.02
N LYS A 87 -3.07 -22.77 -20.32
CA LYS A 87 -2.24 -21.80 -21.04
C LYS A 87 -2.40 -20.39 -20.47
N THR A 88 -3.64 -20.02 -20.11
CA THR A 88 -3.91 -18.75 -19.43
C THR A 88 -3.13 -18.63 -18.13
N VAL A 89 -3.21 -19.62 -17.25
CA VAL A 89 -2.52 -19.61 -15.94
C VAL A 89 -1.00 -19.53 -16.09
N GLU A 90 -0.44 -20.24 -17.07
CA GLU A 90 0.99 -20.18 -17.39
C GLU A 90 1.42 -18.76 -17.79
N LEU A 91 0.67 -18.12 -18.69
CA LEU A 91 0.94 -16.75 -19.12
C LEU A 91 0.70 -15.72 -18.01
N SER A 92 -0.36 -15.89 -17.21
CA SER A 92 -0.61 -15.05 -16.02
C SER A 92 0.60 -15.04 -15.07
N THR A 93 1.19 -16.21 -14.85
CA THR A 93 2.37 -16.35 -13.99
C THR A 93 3.56 -15.64 -14.58
N GLN A 94 3.77 -15.76 -15.90
CA GLN A 94 4.88 -15.10 -16.60
C GLN A 94 4.78 -13.57 -16.58
N PHE A 95 3.58 -13.01 -16.72
CA PHE A 95 3.39 -11.56 -16.84
C PHE A 95 3.22 -10.84 -15.50
N PHE A 96 2.59 -11.47 -14.50
CA PHE A 96 2.27 -10.80 -13.23
C PHE A 96 3.14 -11.23 -12.04
N ILE A 97 3.92 -12.31 -12.16
CA ILE A 97 4.84 -12.74 -11.09
C ILE A 97 6.28 -12.57 -11.56
N ASN A 98 7.07 -11.87 -10.75
CA ASN A 98 8.51 -11.80 -10.95
C ASN A 98 9.17 -13.16 -10.68
N PRO A 99 10.03 -13.66 -11.58
CA PRO A 99 10.69 -14.96 -11.44
C PRO A 99 11.66 -15.02 -10.25
N ALA A 100 12.14 -13.86 -9.75
CA ALA A 100 12.99 -13.78 -8.56
C ALA A 100 12.26 -14.19 -7.27
N THR A 101 10.93 -14.13 -7.25
CA THR A 101 10.08 -14.54 -6.12
C THR A 101 9.37 -15.84 -6.49
N SER A 102 10.13 -16.88 -6.85
CA SER A 102 9.63 -18.17 -7.35
C SER A 102 8.76 -18.89 -6.32
N GLN A 103 7.45 -18.65 -6.35
CA GLN A 103 6.43 -19.51 -5.74
C GLN A 103 5.16 -19.53 -6.62
N PRO A 104 4.86 -20.63 -7.34
CA PRO A 104 3.75 -20.71 -8.29
C PRO A 104 2.35 -20.65 -7.64
N ASN A 105 2.23 -20.88 -6.32
CA ASN A 105 0.94 -20.99 -5.63
C ASN A 105 0.34 -19.67 -5.11
N ARG A 106 0.96 -18.51 -5.39
CA ARG A 106 0.49 -17.23 -4.80
C ARG A 106 -0.44 -16.40 -5.69
N LEU A 107 -0.71 -16.79 -6.94
CA LEU A 107 -1.67 -16.08 -7.80
C LEU A 107 -3.06 -16.06 -7.16
N GLN A 108 -3.56 -17.22 -6.70
CA GLN A 108 -4.88 -17.32 -6.06
C GLN A 108 -4.98 -16.40 -4.83
N ALA A 109 -3.90 -16.27 -4.06
CA ALA A 109 -3.85 -15.41 -2.89
C ALA A 109 -3.80 -13.91 -3.22
N LYS A 110 -3.60 -13.54 -4.50
CA LYS A 110 -3.56 -12.16 -5.00
C LYS A 110 -4.72 -11.81 -5.94
N ILE A 111 -5.66 -12.72 -6.17
CA ILE A 111 -6.90 -12.40 -6.88
C ILE A 111 -7.76 -11.56 -5.95
N LEU A 112 -8.00 -10.31 -6.33
CA LEU A 112 -8.79 -9.38 -5.54
C LEU A 112 -10.29 -9.59 -5.76
N ASN A 113 -10.71 -9.79 -7.00
CA ASN A 113 -12.10 -9.97 -7.37
C ASN A 113 -12.26 -10.79 -8.67
N VAL A 114 -13.42 -11.39 -8.85
CA VAL A 114 -13.86 -12.02 -10.09
C VAL A 114 -15.13 -11.30 -10.54
N VAL A 115 -15.10 -10.74 -11.75
CA VAL A 115 -16.20 -9.94 -12.30
C VAL A 115 -16.77 -10.64 -13.53
N ASP A 116 -18.09 -10.79 -13.53
CA ASP A 116 -18.83 -11.26 -14.71
C ASP A 116 -19.15 -10.06 -15.61
N VAL A 117 -18.73 -10.15 -16.88
CA VAL A 117 -18.86 -9.06 -17.87
C VAL A 117 -19.82 -9.50 -18.97
N SER A 118 -20.74 -8.62 -19.38
CA SER A 118 -21.86 -9.00 -20.28
C SER A 118 -21.59 -8.73 -21.75
N TYR A 119 -20.83 -7.68 -22.07
CA TYR A 119 -20.51 -7.31 -23.46
C TYR A 119 -19.27 -8.05 -23.92
N GLY A 120 -19.27 -8.67 -25.11
CA GLY A 120 -18.08 -9.26 -25.72
C GLY A 120 -17.24 -8.26 -26.53
N GLY A 121 -15.93 -8.54 -26.70
CA GLY A 121 -15.02 -7.72 -27.53
C GLY A 121 -14.20 -6.68 -26.75
N GLU A 122 -13.69 -5.64 -27.43
CA GLU A 122 -12.74 -4.68 -26.83
C GLU A 122 -13.34 -3.85 -25.68
N ASN A 123 -14.67 -3.75 -25.62
CA ASN A 123 -15.39 -3.05 -24.56
C ASN A 123 -15.51 -3.87 -23.26
N LEU A 124 -15.20 -5.18 -23.29
CA LEU A 124 -15.14 -6.05 -22.09
C LEU A 124 -14.27 -5.42 -21.00
N PHE A 125 -13.12 -4.90 -21.41
CA PHE A 125 -12.12 -4.40 -20.47
C PHE A 125 -12.59 -3.13 -19.75
N ASN A 126 -13.22 -2.20 -20.48
CA ASN A 126 -13.73 -0.97 -19.88
C ASN A 126 -14.84 -1.28 -18.86
N GLN A 127 -15.74 -2.22 -19.17
CA GLN A 127 -16.78 -2.64 -18.23
C GLN A 127 -16.17 -3.32 -16.99
N ALA A 128 -15.15 -4.15 -17.17
CA ALA A 128 -14.44 -4.77 -16.06
C ALA A 128 -13.77 -3.73 -15.14
N ILE A 129 -13.22 -2.65 -15.70
CA ILE A 129 -12.66 -1.54 -14.93
C ILE A 129 -13.76 -0.85 -14.12
N GLU A 130 -14.88 -0.50 -14.74
CA GLU A 130 -15.99 0.21 -14.08
C GLU A 130 -16.55 -0.59 -12.89
N LEU A 131 -16.80 -1.89 -13.09
CA LEU A 131 -17.28 -2.79 -12.04
C LEU A 131 -16.23 -3.06 -10.95
N SER A 132 -14.94 -2.94 -11.28
CA SER A 132 -13.85 -3.15 -10.31
C SER A 132 -13.43 -1.87 -9.60
N ALA A 133 -13.79 -0.69 -10.11
CA ALA A 133 -13.30 0.60 -9.62
C ALA A 133 -13.58 0.82 -8.13
N GLU A 134 -14.78 0.49 -7.67
CA GLU A 134 -15.15 0.60 -6.25
C GLU A 134 -14.26 -0.28 -5.36
N ILE A 135 -13.98 -1.50 -5.80
CA ILE A 135 -13.16 -2.46 -5.04
C ILE A 135 -11.69 -2.06 -5.08
N LEU A 136 -11.21 -1.55 -6.22
CA LEU A 136 -9.84 -1.06 -6.40
C LEU A 136 -9.56 0.15 -5.52
N ALA A 137 -10.49 1.10 -5.43
CA ALA A 137 -10.42 2.23 -4.49
C ALA A 137 -10.34 1.74 -3.03
N ASN A 138 -11.10 0.69 -2.71
CA ASN A 138 -11.13 0.13 -1.37
C ASN A 138 -9.85 -0.65 -0.97
N VAL A 139 -8.99 -1.09 -1.89
CA VAL A 139 -7.82 -1.93 -1.53
C VAL A 139 -6.85 -1.19 -0.63
N LYS A 140 -6.54 0.07 -0.94
CA LYS A 140 -5.65 0.89 -0.13
C LYS A 140 -6.25 1.16 1.25
N PHE A 141 -7.55 1.47 1.28
CA PHE A 141 -8.30 1.60 2.53
C PHE A 141 -8.26 0.31 3.37
N ILE A 142 -8.38 -0.87 2.76
CA ILE A 142 -8.33 -2.16 3.45
C ILE A 142 -6.93 -2.41 4.05
N GLN A 143 -5.85 -2.10 3.33
CA GLN A 143 -4.48 -2.28 3.84
C GLN A 143 -4.22 -1.36 5.04
N VAL A 144 -4.57 -0.08 4.92
CA VAL A 144 -4.45 0.90 6.00
C VAL A 144 -5.33 0.53 7.19
N LYS A 145 -6.59 0.17 6.95
CA LYS A 145 -7.53 -0.27 7.99
C LYS A 145 -7.02 -1.52 8.71
N LYS A 146 -6.39 -2.46 7.99
CA LYS A 146 -5.78 -3.65 8.60
C LYS A 146 -4.57 -3.31 9.46
N LEU A 147 -3.74 -2.34 9.03
CA LEU A 147 -2.62 -1.86 9.85
C LEU A 147 -3.12 -1.20 11.14
N ILE A 148 -4.05 -0.25 11.00
CA ILE A 148 -4.63 0.48 12.12
C ILE A 148 -5.40 -0.48 13.04
N GLY A 149 -6.09 -1.47 12.47
CA GLY A 149 -6.76 -2.55 13.21
C GLY A 149 -5.79 -3.34 14.08
N LYS A 150 -4.65 -3.78 13.52
CA LYS A 150 -3.59 -4.44 14.31
C LYS A 150 -3.06 -3.56 15.43
N TYR A 151 -2.91 -2.25 15.21
CA TYR A 151 -2.49 -1.32 16.24
C TYR A 151 -3.51 -1.22 17.38
N PHE A 152 -4.80 -1.10 17.05
CA PHE A 152 -5.87 -1.06 18.06
C PHE A 152 -6.06 -2.39 18.79
N GLU A 153 -5.79 -3.52 18.13
CA GLU A 153 -5.76 -4.83 18.79
C GLU A 153 -4.67 -4.90 19.86
N GLU A 154 -3.46 -4.37 19.59
CA GLU A 154 -2.36 -4.34 20.58
C GLU A 154 -2.68 -3.42 21.77
N ILE A 155 -3.37 -2.30 21.54
CA ILE A 155 -3.90 -1.46 22.62
C ILE A 155 -4.95 -2.22 23.41
N SER A 156 -5.92 -2.85 22.73
CA SER A 156 -7.05 -3.52 23.38
C SER A 156 -6.63 -4.74 24.19
N GLN A 157 -5.53 -5.38 23.81
CA GLN A 157 -4.97 -6.55 24.49
C GLN A 157 -3.95 -6.17 25.59
N ASP A 158 -3.70 -4.88 25.83
CA ASP A 158 -2.74 -4.36 26.81
C ASP A 158 -1.36 -5.05 26.74
N THR A 159 -0.90 -5.37 25.52
CA THR A 159 0.37 -6.10 25.31
C THR A 159 1.59 -5.23 25.63
N GLY A 160 1.41 -3.92 25.79
CA GLY A 160 2.46 -2.92 25.97
C GLY A 160 3.32 -2.69 24.71
N LYS A 161 2.95 -3.28 23.57
CA LYS A 161 3.72 -3.21 22.31
C LYS A 161 3.28 -2.06 21.41
N TYR A 162 2.96 -0.93 22.03
CA TYR A 162 2.62 0.29 21.31
C TYR A 162 3.23 1.52 21.97
N VAL A 163 3.53 2.55 21.18
CA VAL A 163 3.95 3.86 21.66
C VAL A 163 3.23 4.93 20.86
N PHE A 164 2.82 5.98 21.54
CA PHE A 164 2.20 7.17 20.96
C PHE A 164 2.90 8.43 21.48
N GLY A 165 2.92 9.49 20.67
CA GLY A 165 3.52 10.79 21.05
C GLY A 165 4.99 10.93 20.65
N VAL A 166 5.36 12.12 20.15
CA VAL A 166 6.66 12.37 19.50
C VAL A 166 7.85 11.97 20.38
N ASP A 167 7.86 12.39 21.65
CA ASP A 167 9.01 12.15 22.52
C ASP A 167 9.24 10.67 22.83
N ASP A 168 8.17 9.92 23.11
CA ASP A 168 8.27 8.50 23.41
C ASP A 168 8.57 7.69 22.15
N THR A 169 8.00 8.09 21.00
CA THR A 169 8.31 7.47 19.71
C THR A 169 9.77 7.62 19.31
N LEU A 170 10.37 8.80 19.54
CA LEU A 170 11.78 9.05 19.25
C LEU A 170 12.71 8.25 20.16
N LYS A 171 12.43 8.20 21.47
CA LYS A 171 13.19 7.36 22.40
C LYS A 171 13.15 5.88 21.99
N ALA A 172 11.97 5.39 21.62
CA ALA A 172 11.82 4.01 21.19
C ALA A 172 12.51 3.73 19.84
N LEU A 173 12.55 4.73 18.95
CA LEU A 173 13.30 4.68 17.70
C LEU A 173 14.81 4.64 17.94
N GLU A 174 15.34 5.46 18.86
CA GLU A 174 16.74 5.45 19.27
C GLU A 174 17.15 4.13 19.93
N MET A 175 16.25 3.51 20.69
CA MET A 175 16.45 2.17 21.25
C MET A 175 16.39 1.05 20.20
N GLY A 176 16.06 1.36 18.94
CA GLY A 176 15.93 0.37 17.86
C GLY A 176 14.80 -0.64 18.11
N ALA A 177 13.84 -0.31 18.98
CA ALA A 177 12.80 -1.23 19.41
C ALA A 177 11.57 -1.19 18.48
N VAL A 178 11.64 -0.56 17.31
CA VAL A 178 10.47 -0.25 16.47
C VAL A 178 10.40 -1.19 15.27
N GLU A 179 9.28 -1.89 15.09
CA GLU A 179 9.08 -2.71 13.88
C GLU A 179 8.46 -1.89 12.74
N THR A 180 7.36 -1.22 13.05
CA THR A 180 6.55 -0.46 12.11
C THR A 180 6.29 0.92 12.69
N LEU A 181 6.73 1.94 11.96
CA LEU A 181 6.47 3.34 12.27
C LEU A 181 5.35 3.84 11.37
N VAL A 182 4.28 4.32 12.00
CA VAL A 182 3.13 4.93 11.31
C VAL A 182 3.14 6.42 11.55
N VAL A 183 3.34 7.19 10.49
CA VAL A 183 3.42 8.67 10.54
C VAL A 183 2.29 9.26 9.69
N TRP A 184 1.60 10.26 10.24
CA TRP A 184 0.63 11.04 9.48
C TRP A 184 1.34 12.08 8.61
N GLU A 185 0.99 12.20 7.33
CA GLU A 185 1.60 13.15 6.40
C GLU A 185 1.37 14.60 6.81
N ASN A 186 0.16 14.94 7.29
CA ASN A 186 -0.19 16.28 7.76
C ASN A 186 0.20 16.54 9.21
N LEU A 187 1.35 16.01 9.64
CA LEU A 187 1.88 16.25 10.97
C LEU A 187 2.52 17.65 11.03
N ASP A 188 1.79 18.60 11.65
CA ASP A 188 2.20 19.99 11.88
C ASP A 188 3.31 20.15 12.96
N ILE A 189 4.37 19.35 12.85
CA ILE A 189 5.49 19.32 13.77
C ILE A 189 6.78 19.48 12.99
N ASN A 190 7.58 20.48 13.37
CA ASN A 190 8.86 20.75 12.76
C ASN A 190 9.99 20.32 13.70
N ARG A 191 11.03 19.74 13.11
CA ARG A 191 12.29 19.45 13.77
C ARG A 191 13.22 20.64 13.57
N TYR A 192 13.67 21.18 14.69
CA TYR A 192 14.62 22.29 14.76
C TYR A 192 15.96 21.78 15.28
N ILE A 193 17.02 22.07 14.52
CA ILE A 193 18.40 21.93 14.99
C ILE A 193 18.84 23.32 15.46
N LEU A 194 18.93 23.46 16.77
CA LEU A 194 19.28 24.70 17.45
C LEU A 194 20.72 24.62 17.91
N LYS A 195 21.52 25.65 17.62
CA LYS A 195 22.90 25.75 18.11
C LYS A 195 23.03 26.91 19.08
N ASN A 196 23.66 26.65 20.22
CA ASN A 196 24.02 27.72 21.13
C ASN A 196 25.28 28.45 20.61
N SER A 197 25.18 29.76 20.40
CA SER A 197 26.30 30.59 19.91
C SER A 197 27.47 30.66 20.89
N SER A 198 27.23 30.46 22.18
CA SER A 198 28.25 30.60 23.23
C SER A 198 28.94 29.29 23.59
N THR A 199 28.22 28.16 23.61
CA THR A 199 28.78 26.85 23.97
C THR A 199 29.07 25.96 22.76
N GLY A 200 28.49 26.28 21.60
CA GLY A 200 28.56 25.44 20.40
C GLY A 200 27.72 24.15 20.48
N GLU A 201 26.99 23.93 21.58
CA GLU A 201 26.13 22.76 21.77
C GLU A 201 24.94 22.78 20.81
N ILE A 202 24.64 21.62 20.23
CA ILE A 202 23.54 21.41 19.30
C ILE A 202 22.41 20.71 20.06
N THR A 203 21.25 21.35 20.10
CA THR A 203 20.03 20.81 20.70
C THR A 203 18.98 20.59 19.61
N ILE A 204 18.34 19.43 19.63
CA ILE A 204 17.28 19.08 18.68
C ILE A 204 15.95 19.24 19.41
N LYS A 205 15.06 20.07 18.88
CA LYS A 205 13.71 20.26 19.42
C LYS A 205 12.65 19.96 18.37
N HIS A 206 11.57 19.33 18.81
CA HIS A 206 10.39 19.08 17.99
C HIS A 206 9.28 19.99 18.49
N MET A 207 8.76 20.86 17.63
CA MET A 207 7.80 21.90 18.03
C MET A 207 6.60 21.93 17.09
N ASN A 208 5.42 22.17 17.68
CA ASN A 208 4.20 22.46 16.94
C ASN A 208 4.12 23.95 16.56
N LYS A 209 3.26 24.32 15.60
CA LYS A 209 3.01 25.72 15.20
C LYS A 209 2.76 26.69 16.37
N GLU A 210 2.04 26.25 17.40
CA GLU A 210 1.79 27.06 18.62
C GLU A 210 3.04 27.24 19.49
N GLN A 211 3.90 26.23 19.55
CA GLN A 211 5.15 26.27 20.31
C GLN A 211 6.23 27.06 19.55
N GLU A 212 6.16 27.11 18.22
CA GLU A 212 6.98 28.00 17.39
C GLU A 212 6.72 29.48 17.68
N ALA A 213 5.47 29.85 17.96
CA ALA A 213 5.11 31.24 18.27
C ALA A 213 5.72 31.73 19.60
N ASN A 214 6.06 30.81 20.51
CA ASN A 214 6.60 31.13 21.82
C ASN A 214 8.13 31.30 21.76
N GLN A 215 8.58 32.57 21.79
CA GLN A 215 10.00 32.94 21.80
C GLN A 215 10.81 32.36 22.97
N SER A 216 10.15 31.95 24.06
CA SER A 216 10.80 31.25 25.19
C SER A 216 11.45 29.93 24.78
N ASN A 217 10.92 29.27 23.75
CA ASN A 217 11.40 27.95 23.33
C ASN A 217 12.74 28.00 22.57
N PHE A 218 13.14 29.19 22.11
CA PHE A 218 14.43 29.47 21.46
C PHE A 218 15.46 30.08 22.42
N ARG A 219 15.20 30.03 23.74
CA ARG A 219 16.18 30.42 24.75
C ARG A 219 16.63 29.20 25.53
N ASP A 220 17.91 29.16 25.85
CA ASP A 220 18.44 28.11 26.72
C ASP A 220 17.96 28.30 28.16
N PRO A 221 17.47 27.23 28.82
CA PRO A 221 16.95 27.32 30.18
C PRO A 221 18.02 27.68 31.23
N ILE A 222 19.31 27.50 30.90
CA ILE A 222 20.43 27.68 31.83
C ILE A 222 21.16 29.02 31.57
N THR A 223 21.42 29.35 30.31
CA THR A 223 22.23 30.54 29.94
C THR A 223 21.39 31.72 29.47
N ASN A 224 20.08 31.53 29.24
CA ASN A 224 19.15 32.52 28.67
C ASN A 224 19.63 33.14 27.34
N THR A 225 20.59 32.48 26.70
CA THR A 225 21.15 32.84 25.39
C THR A 225 20.17 32.44 24.30
N VAL A 226 20.06 33.26 23.27
CA VAL A 226 19.23 32.96 22.09
C VAL A 226 19.91 31.84 21.32
N LEU A 227 19.16 30.76 21.09
CA LEU A 227 19.58 29.65 20.25
C LEU A 227 19.42 30.02 18.78
N GLU A 228 20.46 29.82 17.99
CA GLU A 228 20.41 30.03 16.55
C GLU A 228 19.78 28.81 15.87
N VAL A 229 18.82 29.05 14.97
CA VAL A 229 18.23 27.99 14.16
C VAL A 229 19.17 27.69 13.00
N GLN A 230 19.81 26.53 13.01
CA GLN A 230 20.62 26.07 11.87
C GLN A 230 19.76 25.46 10.78
N GLU A 231 18.86 24.58 11.16
CA GLU A 231 18.05 23.81 10.22
C GLU A 231 16.63 23.64 10.75
N LYS A 232 15.67 23.85 9.85
CA LYS A 232 14.25 23.59 10.06
C LYS A 232 13.80 22.61 8.97
N MET A 233 13.34 21.44 9.38
CA MET A 233 12.78 20.44 8.48
C MET A 233 11.47 19.91 9.05
N PHE A 234 10.53 19.54 8.19
CA PHE A 234 9.31 18.88 8.62
C PHE A 234 9.63 17.52 9.25
N LEU A 235 9.03 17.22 10.40
CA LEU A 235 9.32 15.97 11.10
C LEU A 235 8.96 14.74 10.24
N PHE A 236 7.90 14.86 9.43
CA PHE A 236 7.50 13.85 8.44
C PHE A 236 8.60 13.56 7.41
N GLU A 237 9.20 14.62 6.84
CA GLU A 237 10.27 14.51 5.85
C GLU A 237 11.52 13.88 6.47
N TRP A 238 11.84 14.25 7.71
CA TRP A 238 12.93 13.63 8.46
C TRP A 238 12.73 12.13 8.66
N PHE A 239 11.53 11.69 9.07
CA PHE A 239 11.23 10.26 9.22
C PHE A 239 11.40 9.52 7.89
N THR A 240 10.94 10.10 6.79
CA THR A 240 11.06 9.52 5.44
C THR A 240 12.51 9.39 4.98
N ASN A 241 13.39 10.29 5.40
CA ASN A 241 14.81 10.24 5.06
C ASN A 241 15.61 9.27 5.94
N GLU A 242 15.27 9.16 7.23
CA GLU A 242 16.11 8.46 8.21
C GLU A 242 15.59 7.10 8.68
N TYR A 243 14.34 6.70 8.37
CA TYR A 243 13.75 5.43 8.86
C TYR A 243 14.61 4.19 8.60
N LYS A 244 15.34 4.16 7.46
CA LYS A 244 16.24 3.06 7.08
C LYS A 244 17.43 2.91 8.03
N LYS A 245 17.93 4.01 8.61
CA LYS A 245 19.06 3.98 9.55
C LYS A 245 18.69 3.24 10.84
N PHE A 246 17.40 3.27 11.21
CA PHE A 246 16.87 2.62 12.41
C PHE A 246 16.38 1.18 12.17
N GLY A 247 16.49 0.66 10.94
CA GLY A 247 16.04 -0.70 10.61
C GLY A 247 14.52 -0.89 10.66
N THR A 248 13.76 0.21 10.59
CA THR A 248 12.29 0.22 10.74
C THR A 248 11.58 0.19 9.40
N ASN A 249 10.38 -0.39 9.34
CA ASN A 249 9.49 -0.20 8.21
C ASN A 249 8.67 1.08 8.43
N HIS A 250 8.74 2.02 7.50
CA HIS A 250 7.97 3.26 7.52
C HIS A 250 6.68 3.12 6.70
N TRP A 251 5.56 3.60 7.25
CA TRP A 251 4.33 3.79 6.50
C TRP A 251 3.81 5.21 6.74
N SER A 252 3.69 5.98 5.64
CA SER A 252 2.99 7.26 5.65
C SER A 252 1.49 7.03 5.48
N LEU A 253 0.69 7.78 6.25
CA LEU A 253 -0.77 7.77 6.26
C LEU A 253 -1.34 9.16 6.00
#